data_AF-A0A1C4CWX5-F1
#
_entry.id   AF-A0A1C4CWX5-F1
#
_cell.length_a   1.000
_cell.length_b   1.000
_cell.length_c   1.000
_cell.angle_alpha   90.00
_cell.angle_beta   90.00
_cell.angle_gamma   90.00
#
_symmetry.space_group_name_H-M   'P 1'
#
loop_
_entity.id
_entity.type
_entity.pdbx_description
1 polymer ?
#
loop_
_entity_poly.entity_id
_entity_poly.type
_entity_poly.pdbx_seq_one_letter_code
_entity_poly.pdbx_strand_id
1 'polypeptide(L)'
;MLEMTPIIFIVVALAILSVVAGHIKKISYPILLVLGGLVLGFIPGLPVIDFNPNIIFLLVLPPLLFRAGWDTSWPDFKASLRPITRLAIGLVLVTAVAVAFAAHYFLPGVSWPVAFVLGAIVSPPDAVSASSIVKGMGLNKRLVTILEGESLVNDASALVIYRHALAAVVTTGFVLWKAGLQFVLVTLGGILVGLATGYAFAFILKNIRKNPMVESILSLICPFIAYPVAEKIGCSGVLAVVSAGLVISWMSSKIFSYQGRTQTNSLWDVIGFLLNGIIFILIGIQLSQIAAGLPGFRIGELIRYGLFISAVTIVARMLFIAPALFMPSLLASPLHQQEQVFTWKNVIILSWSGMRGVVSLATAMALPVLMDNGLPFPNRSMLIFITFVVIVVTLVGQGLTLPLLIKWLKIDTGANTQEEEKKLRLLINTSALDYINQQLPAKGFDNAVLDQVRKLYELRIYWLHDPTDKGEGTAADFNSFLSQVAHAQLDVTVYKREILSTLYREGKFPADQVLKLEREMDFDESRLHSQLSGQEMEEE
;
A
#
# COMPACT_ATOMS: atom_id res chain seq x y z
N MET A 1 -9.98 10.93 -31.96
CA MET A 1 -10.12 9.49 -31.67
C MET A 1 -9.10 9.14 -30.61
N LEU A 2 -9.49 8.53 -29.49
CA LEU A 2 -8.50 8.02 -28.53
C LEU A 2 -7.66 6.96 -29.26
N GLU A 3 -6.37 7.18 -29.40
CA GLU A 3 -5.45 6.14 -29.86
C GLU A 3 -5.43 5.06 -28.76
N MET A 4 -6.22 3.99 -28.95
CA MET A 4 -6.30 2.88 -28.00
C MET A 4 -5.08 1.95 -28.14
N THR A 5 -4.34 2.06 -29.24
CA THR A 5 -3.17 1.24 -29.58
C THR A 5 -2.10 1.23 -28.49
N PRO A 6 -1.67 2.38 -27.89
CA PRO A 6 -0.67 2.39 -26.83
C PRO A 6 -1.16 1.71 -25.55
N ILE A 7 -2.45 1.87 -25.20
CA ILE A 7 -3.04 1.26 -24.00
C ILE A 7 -3.09 -0.26 -24.17
N ILE A 8 -3.60 -0.73 -25.32
CA ILE A 8 -3.66 -2.17 -25.64
C ILE A 8 -2.25 -2.75 -25.63
N PHE A 9 -1.27 -2.05 -26.24
CA PHE A 9 0.12 -2.47 -26.24
C PHE A 9 0.68 -2.66 -24.82
N ILE A 10 0.47 -1.69 -23.91
CA ILE A 10 0.96 -1.81 -22.53
C ILE A 10 0.28 -2.98 -21.81
N VAL A 11 -1.03 -3.18 -21.98
CA VAL A 11 -1.75 -4.27 -21.31
C VAL A 11 -1.27 -5.64 -21.82
N VAL A 12 -1.02 -5.77 -23.13
CA VAL A 12 -0.46 -7.00 -23.71
C VAL A 12 0.98 -7.23 -23.22
N ALA A 13 1.81 -6.18 -23.24
CA ALA A 13 3.17 -6.24 -22.70
C ALA A 13 3.18 -6.65 -21.22
N LEU A 14 2.25 -6.11 -20.43
CA LEU A 14 2.07 -6.47 -19.03
C LEU A 14 1.74 -7.95 -18.87
N ALA A 15 0.78 -8.49 -19.63
CA ALA A 15 0.43 -9.90 -19.56
C ALA A 15 1.64 -10.80 -19.89
N ILE A 16 2.37 -10.50 -20.97
CA ILE A 16 3.54 -11.26 -21.39
C ILE A 16 4.67 -11.20 -20.34
N LEU A 17 5.05 -9.99 -19.91
CA LEU A 17 6.11 -9.80 -18.92
C LEU A 17 5.75 -10.44 -17.57
N SER A 18 4.47 -10.48 -17.21
CA SER A 18 4.00 -11.13 -15.98
C SER A 18 4.15 -12.64 -16.02
N VAL A 19 3.88 -13.28 -17.16
CA VAL A 19 4.13 -14.72 -17.36
C VAL A 19 5.63 -15.02 -17.23
N VAL A 20 6.48 -14.18 -17.84
CA VAL A 20 7.94 -14.31 -17.72
C VAL A 20 8.38 -14.15 -16.26
N ALA A 21 7.82 -13.17 -15.54
CA ALA A 21 8.13 -12.93 -14.13
C ALA A 21 7.78 -14.12 -13.24
N GLY A 22 6.69 -14.84 -13.53
CA GLY A 22 6.33 -16.07 -12.81
C GLY A 22 7.38 -17.18 -12.91
N HIS A 23 8.15 -17.21 -13.99
CA HIS A 23 9.23 -18.19 -14.19
C HIS A 23 10.54 -17.77 -13.51
N ILE A 24 10.81 -16.45 -13.41
CA ILE A 24 12.05 -15.91 -12.84
C ILE A 24 11.86 -15.57 -11.36
N LYS A 25 11.82 -16.60 -10.50
CA LYS A 25 11.58 -16.46 -9.05
C LYS A 25 12.64 -15.66 -8.27
N LYS A 26 13.75 -15.25 -8.88
CA LYS A 26 14.86 -14.55 -8.22
C LYS A 26 14.73 -13.02 -8.24
N ILE A 27 13.91 -12.46 -9.13
CA ILE A 27 13.79 -11.01 -9.34
C ILE A 27 12.37 -10.59 -8.99
N SER A 28 12.24 -9.47 -8.27
CA SER A 28 10.92 -8.93 -7.93
C SER A 28 10.17 -8.43 -9.16
N TYR A 29 8.85 -8.58 -9.14
CA TYR A 29 7.96 -8.25 -10.23
C TYR A 29 8.11 -6.80 -10.75
N PRO A 30 8.15 -5.74 -9.92
CA PRO A 30 8.38 -4.37 -10.38
C PRO A 30 9.65 -4.19 -11.21
N ILE A 31 10.74 -4.85 -10.80
CA ILE A 31 12.05 -4.71 -11.45
C ILE A 31 12.01 -5.33 -12.85
N LEU A 32 11.39 -6.50 -12.98
CA LEU A 32 11.22 -7.16 -14.28
C LEU A 32 10.37 -6.33 -15.24
N LEU A 33 9.31 -5.69 -14.74
CA LEU A 33 8.48 -4.82 -15.55
C LEU A 33 9.21 -3.56 -16.04
N VAL A 34 10.00 -2.92 -15.16
CA VAL A 34 10.81 -1.75 -15.55
C VAL A 34 11.86 -2.15 -16.58
N LEU A 35 12.58 -3.26 -16.36
CA LEU A 35 13.58 -3.76 -17.32
C LEU A 35 12.93 -4.20 -18.64
N GLY A 36 11.77 -4.85 -18.58
CA GLY A 36 10.98 -5.22 -19.76
C GLY A 36 10.54 -3.99 -20.54
N GLY A 37 9.99 -2.99 -19.86
CA GLY A 37 9.63 -1.69 -20.45
C GLY A 37 10.82 -1.00 -21.10
N LEU A 38 12.01 -1.04 -20.48
CA LEU A 38 13.26 -0.50 -21.04
C LEU A 38 13.64 -1.19 -22.35
N VAL A 39 13.61 -2.52 -22.38
CA VAL A 39 13.89 -3.29 -23.60
C VAL A 39 12.88 -2.95 -24.70
N LEU A 40 11.58 -2.92 -24.35
CA LEU A 40 10.52 -2.53 -25.29
C LEU A 40 10.76 -1.12 -25.83
N GLY A 41 11.13 -0.17 -24.99
CA GLY A 41 11.36 1.20 -25.39
C GLY A 41 12.50 1.41 -26.41
N PHE A 42 13.40 0.44 -26.60
CA PHE A 42 14.43 0.51 -27.64
C PHE A 42 14.05 -0.16 -28.96
N ILE A 43 12.91 -0.87 -29.01
CA ILE A 43 12.48 -1.55 -30.23
C ILE A 43 11.88 -0.53 -31.21
N PRO A 44 12.49 -0.34 -32.40
CA PRO A 44 11.96 0.60 -33.39
C PRO A 44 10.61 0.11 -33.96
N GLY A 45 9.68 1.04 -34.18
CA GLY A 45 8.35 0.75 -34.74
C GLY A 45 7.25 0.49 -33.71
N LEU A 46 7.57 0.48 -32.41
CA LEU A 46 6.56 0.48 -31.35
C LEU A 46 5.94 1.87 -31.14
N PRO A 47 4.68 1.95 -30.68
CA PRO A 47 4.01 3.23 -30.45
C PRO A 47 4.76 4.07 -29.40
N VAL A 48 5.09 5.31 -29.74
CA VAL A 48 5.66 6.29 -28.80
C VAL A 48 4.55 6.71 -27.86
N ILE A 49 4.70 6.39 -26.58
CA ILE A 49 3.67 6.65 -25.58
C ILE A 49 3.98 7.97 -24.87
N ASP A 50 3.46 9.07 -25.43
CA ASP A 50 3.50 10.37 -24.77
C ASP A 50 2.44 10.41 -23.65
N PHE A 51 2.89 10.23 -22.41
CA PHE A 51 1.99 10.19 -21.25
C PHE A 51 1.79 11.59 -20.67
N ASN A 52 0.53 12.02 -20.58
CA ASN A 52 0.18 13.23 -19.85
C ASN A 52 0.34 12.97 -18.33
N PRO A 53 1.19 13.72 -17.60
CA PRO A 53 1.39 13.54 -16.16
C PRO A 53 0.10 13.63 -15.35
N ASN A 54 -0.89 14.41 -15.81
CA ASN A 54 -2.18 14.55 -15.15
C ASN A 54 -2.96 13.23 -15.09
N ILE A 55 -2.76 12.33 -16.07
CA ILE A 55 -3.39 11.01 -16.04
C ILE A 55 -2.83 10.20 -14.86
N ILE A 56 -1.53 10.30 -14.57
CA ILE A 56 -0.94 9.60 -13.42
C ILE A 56 -1.54 10.16 -12.12
N PHE A 57 -1.61 11.49 -11.98
CA PHE A 57 -2.15 12.13 -10.78
C PHE A 57 -3.66 11.89 -10.56
N LEU A 58 -4.46 11.79 -11.62
CA LEU A 58 -5.92 11.69 -11.51
C LEU A 58 -6.45 10.25 -11.63
N LEU A 59 -5.83 9.43 -12.49
CA LEU A 59 -6.33 8.09 -12.79
C LEU A 59 -5.59 7.00 -12.00
N VAL A 60 -4.30 7.19 -11.74
CA VAL A 60 -3.43 6.11 -11.27
C VAL A 60 -3.10 6.22 -9.78
N LEU A 61 -2.65 7.39 -9.32
CA LEU A 61 -2.27 7.58 -7.92
C LEU A 61 -3.44 7.45 -6.94
N PRO A 62 -4.63 8.05 -7.19
CA PRO A 62 -5.73 7.96 -6.24
C PRO A 62 -6.14 6.52 -5.89
N PRO A 63 -6.43 5.62 -6.85
CA PRO A 63 -6.77 4.24 -6.49
C PRO A 63 -5.64 3.49 -5.78
N LEU A 64 -4.37 3.70 -6.15
CA LEU A 64 -3.24 3.05 -5.47
C LEU A 64 -3.08 3.52 -4.02
N LEU A 65 -3.19 4.82 -3.78
CA LEU A 65 -3.12 5.40 -2.44
C LEU A 65 -4.32 5.01 -1.57
N PHE A 66 -5.51 4.94 -2.17
CA PHE A 66 -6.70 4.47 -1.48
C PHE A 66 -6.55 3.02 -1.05
N ARG A 67 -6.08 2.15 -1.95
CA ARG A 67 -5.83 0.75 -1.65
C ARG A 67 -4.75 0.58 -0.59
N ALA A 68 -3.65 1.34 -0.68
CA ALA A 68 -2.60 1.30 0.34
C ALA A 68 -3.12 1.78 1.72
N GLY A 69 -3.98 2.80 1.76
CA GLY A 69 -4.68 3.23 2.97
C GLY A 69 -5.67 2.18 3.49
N TRP A 70 -6.33 1.44 2.59
CA TRP A 70 -7.24 0.35 2.94
C TRP A 70 -6.50 -0.83 3.60
N ASP A 71 -5.39 -1.25 2.99
CA ASP A 71 -4.60 -2.39 3.45
C ASP A 71 -3.87 -2.09 4.78
N THR A 72 -3.75 -0.82 5.12
CA THR A 72 -3.14 -0.35 6.37
C THR A 72 -4.09 -0.51 7.55
N SER A 73 -3.66 -1.25 8.56
CA SER A 73 -4.39 -1.38 9.83
C SER A 73 -4.33 -0.08 10.64
N TRP A 74 -5.49 0.44 11.04
CA TRP A 74 -5.58 1.65 11.85
C TRP A 74 -4.89 1.53 13.23
N PRO A 75 -5.08 0.44 14.00
CA PRO A 75 -4.38 0.26 15.27
C PRO A 75 -2.85 0.27 15.12
N ASP A 76 -2.31 -0.45 14.13
CA ASP A 76 -0.87 -0.56 13.92
C ASP A 76 -0.28 0.74 13.39
N PHE A 77 -1.02 1.43 12.50
CA PHE A 77 -0.67 2.76 12.01
C PHE A 77 -0.61 3.77 13.16
N LYS A 78 -1.62 3.80 14.03
CA LYS A 78 -1.66 4.67 15.21
C LYS A 78 -0.51 4.36 16.17
N ALA A 79 -0.23 3.07 16.40
CA ALA A 79 0.90 2.63 17.23
C ALA A 79 2.26 3.07 16.65
N SER A 80 2.35 3.22 15.33
CA SER A 80 3.56 3.61 14.59
C SER A 80 3.52 5.04 14.04
N LEU A 81 2.61 5.90 14.54
CA LEU A 81 2.43 7.25 14.02
C LEU A 81 3.69 8.12 14.17
N ARG A 82 4.42 7.97 15.28
CA ARG A 82 5.69 8.69 15.52
C ARG A 82 6.78 8.37 14.48
N PRO A 83 7.17 7.09 14.25
CA PRO A 83 8.14 6.77 13.21
C PRO A 83 7.63 7.14 11.81
N ILE A 84 6.36 6.89 11.50
CA ILE A 84 5.77 7.23 10.20
C ILE A 84 5.85 8.73 9.93
N THR A 85 5.41 9.58 10.85
CA THR A 85 5.44 11.05 10.66
C THR A 85 6.87 11.60 10.55
N ARG A 86 7.82 11.05 11.32
CA ARG A 86 9.23 11.44 11.22
C ARG A 86 9.85 11.10 9.87
N LEU A 87 9.53 9.94 9.30
CA LEU A 87 10.01 9.56 7.98
C LEU A 87 9.26 10.33 6.89
N ALA A 88 7.93 10.36 6.95
CA ALA A 88 7.12 10.97 5.89
C ALA A 88 7.29 12.50 5.76
N ILE A 89 7.60 13.20 6.85
CA ILE A 89 7.79 14.66 6.83
C ILE A 89 9.27 15.00 7.03
N GLY A 90 9.87 14.50 8.11
CA GLY A 90 11.24 14.84 8.49
C GLY A 90 12.28 14.36 7.48
N LEU A 91 12.24 13.06 7.11
CA LEU A 91 13.17 12.53 6.12
C LEU A 91 12.97 13.21 4.76
N VAL A 92 11.72 13.43 4.32
CA VAL A 92 11.41 14.11 3.05
C VAL A 92 12.00 15.52 3.01
N LEU A 93 11.85 16.31 4.08
CA LEU A 93 12.45 17.64 4.16
C LEU A 93 13.98 17.59 4.13
N VAL A 94 14.57 16.68 4.91
CA VAL A 94 16.03 16.52 4.96
C VAL A 94 16.59 16.07 3.62
N THR A 95 15.95 15.12 2.94
CA THR A 95 16.38 14.66 1.61
C THR A 95 16.19 15.74 0.56
N ALA A 96 15.07 16.46 0.56
CA ALA A 96 14.84 17.57 -0.36
C ALA A 96 15.89 18.66 -0.20
N VAL A 97 16.20 19.06 1.04
CA VAL A 97 17.25 20.04 1.34
C VAL A 97 18.63 19.50 0.94
N ALA A 98 19.00 18.29 1.33
CA ALA A 98 20.30 17.70 1.01
C ALA A 98 20.53 17.62 -0.52
N VAL A 99 19.50 17.20 -1.26
CA VAL A 99 19.53 17.17 -2.72
C VAL A 99 19.58 18.57 -3.31
N ALA A 100 18.84 19.55 -2.76
CA ALA A 100 18.90 20.92 -3.24
C ALA A 100 20.29 21.54 -3.05
N PHE A 101 20.91 21.34 -1.89
CA PHE A 101 22.30 21.75 -1.66
C PHE A 101 23.24 21.07 -2.65
N ALA A 102 23.16 19.75 -2.80
CA ALA A 102 23.99 19.01 -3.75
C ALA A 102 23.77 19.48 -5.20
N ALA A 103 22.54 19.74 -5.59
CA ALA A 103 22.19 20.20 -6.92
C ALA A 103 22.73 21.61 -7.20
N HIS A 104 22.50 22.56 -6.30
CA HIS A 104 22.91 23.95 -6.51
C HIS A 104 24.43 24.12 -6.63
N TYR A 105 25.21 23.41 -5.82
CA TYR A 105 26.67 23.56 -5.79
C TYR A 105 27.39 22.71 -6.84
N PHE A 106 26.87 21.52 -7.18
CA PHE A 106 27.57 20.58 -8.04
C PHE A 106 27.01 20.47 -9.46
N LEU A 107 25.77 20.92 -9.72
CA LEU A 107 25.21 20.93 -11.07
C LEU A 107 25.33 22.33 -11.68
N PRO A 108 25.89 22.46 -12.89
CA PRO A 108 26.07 23.75 -13.53
C PRO A 108 24.72 24.39 -13.89
N GLY A 109 24.58 25.68 -13.56
CA GLY A 109 23.43 26.50 -13.96
C GLY A 109 22.14 26.25 -13.17
N VAL A 110 22.17 25.46 -12.08
CA VAL A 110 21.00 25.18 -11.26
C VAL A 110 20.84 26.23 -10.16
N SER A 111 19.78 27.04 -10.24
CA SER A 111 19.43 28.00 -9.19
C SER A 111 18.81 27.31 -7.96
N TRP A 112 18.76 28.00 -6.81
CA TRP A 112 18.16 27.47 -5.59
C TRP A 112 16.72 26.95 -5.79
N PRO A 113 15.78 27.70 -6.41
CA PRO A 113 14.43 27.18 -6.63
C PRO A 113 14.40 25.90 -7.47
N VAL A 114 15.20 25.82 -8.53
CA VAL A 114 15.30 24.63 -9.39
C VAL A 114 15.92 23.45 -8.64
N ALA A 115 16.90 23.71 -7.77
CA ALA A 115 17.50 22.70 -6.91
C ALA A 115 16.50 22.13 -5.90
N PHE A 116 15.66 22.97 -5.30
CA PHE A 116 14.57 22.54 -4.41
C PHE A 116 13.47 21.78 -5.17
N VAL A 117 13.20 22.12 -6.42
CA VAL A 117 12.31 21.34 -7.30
C VAL A 117 12.86 19.92 -7.48
N LEU A 118 14.14 19.77 -7.83
CA LEU A 118 14.79 18.46 -7.95
C LEU A 118 14.78 17.70 -6.61
N GLY A 119 15.06 18.39 -5.50
CA GLY A 119 15.00 17.82 -4.16
C GLY A 119 13.61 17.29 -3.82
N ALA A 120 12.56 18.07 -4.10
CA ALA A 120 11.17 17.66 -3.89
C ALA A 120 10.82 16.42 -4.72
N ILE A 121 11.18 16.40 -6.00
CA ILE A 121 10.92 15.28 -6.92
C ILE A 121 11.51 13.97 -6.42
N VAL A 122 12.74 13.98 -5.90
CA VAL A 122 13.51 12.78 -5.56
C VAL A 122 13.40 12.38 -4.07
N SER A 123 12.85 13.28 -3.24
CA SER A 123 12.69 13.08 -1.81
C SER A 123 11.74 11.93 -1.38
N PRO A 124 10.58 11.67 -2.01
CA PRO A 124 9.64 10.67 -1.53
C PRO A 124 10.05 9.26 -1.99
N PRO A 125 10.28 8.31 -1.06
CA PRO A 125 10.41 6.90 -1.42
C PRO A 125 9.06 6.25 -1.73
N ASP A 126 9.05 5.32 -2.68
CA ASP A 126 7.93 4.46 -3.04
C ASP A 126 7.99 3.16 -2.23
N ALA A 127 7.08 3.03 -1.25
CA ALA A 127 7.01 1.82 -0.46
C ALA A 127 6.27 0.67 -1.13
N VAL A 128 5.53 0.88 -2.23
CA VAL A 128 4.88 -0.24 -2.95
C VAL A 128 5.94 -1.14 -3.58
N SER A 129 6.94 -0.53 -4.20
CA SER A 129 8.12 -1.23 -4.70
C SER A 129 8.88 -1.94 -3.57
N ALA A 130 9.06 -1.26 -2.43
CA ALA A 130 9.76 -1.84 -1.28
C ALA A 130 9.01 -2.99 -0.59
N SER A 131 7.72 -2.82 -0.34
CA SER A 131 6.88 -3.80 0.36
C SER A 131 6.67 -5.04 -0.48
N SER A 132 6.54 -4.92 -1.80
CA SER A 132 6.43 -6.07 -2.70
C SER A 132 7.69 -6.95 -2.72
N ILE A 133 8.88 -6.34 -2.59
CA ILE A 133 10.13 -7.09 -2.44
C ILE A 133 10.17 -7.77 -1.07
N VAL A 134 9.80 -7.05 -0.01
CA VAL A 134 9.83 -7.53 1.38
C VAL A 134 8.76 -8.59 1.68
N LYS A 135 7.62 -8.56 0.97
CA LYS A 135 6.50 -9.51 1.12
C LYS A 135 6.99 -10.94 0.88
N GLY A 136 6.80 -11.80 1.88
CA GLY A 136 7.24 -13.20 1.85
C GLY A 136 8.64 -13.46 2.39
N MET A 137 9.40 -12.42 2.78
CA MET A 137 10.72 -12.56 3.42
C MET A 137 10.68 -12.53 4.96
N GLY A 138 9.49 -12.62 5.57
CA GLY A 138 9.30 -12.76 7.02
C GLY A 138 9.80 -11.61 7.88
N LEU A 139 9.90 -10.40 7.31
CA LEU A 139 10.25 -9.18 8.03
C LEU A 139 9.16 -8.83 9.06
N ASN A 140 9.57 -8.18 10.16
CA ASN A 140 8.65 -7.76 11.21
C ASN A 140 7.53 -6.89 10.61
N LYS A 141 6.28 -7.27 10.89
CA LYS A 141 5.07 -6.63 10.35
C LYS A 141 5.04 -5.13 10.61
N ARG A 142 5.51 -4.69 11.77
CA ARG A 142 5.58 -3.27 12.10
C ARG A 142 6.54 -2.49 11.20
N LEU A 143 7.62 -3.10 10.70
CA LEU A 143 8.48 -2.46 9.69
C LEU A 143 7.76 -2.29 8.36
N VAL A 144 6.96 -3.30 7.96
CA VAL A 144 6.12 -3.20 6.76
C VAL A 144 5.10 -2.07 6.92
N THR A 145 4.41 -1.99 8.07
CA THR A 145 3.49 -0.89 8.38
C THR A 145 4.19 0.47 8.38
N ILE A 146 5.42 0.57 8.90
CA ILE A 146 6.18 1.82 8.88
C ILE A 146 6.55 2.20 7.44
N LEU A 147 6.98 1.25 6.62
CA LEU A 147 7.32 1.48 5.22
C LEU A 147 6.10 1.91 4.40
N GLU A 148 5.01 1.15 4.47
CA GLU A 148 3.77 1.49 3.78
C GLU A 148 3.23 2.84 4.26
N GLY A 149 3.22 3.07 5.58
CA GLY A 149 2.79 4.32 6.20
C GLY A 149 3.64 5.53 5.82
N GLU A 150 4.96 5.37 5.68
CA GLU A 150 5.85 6.41 5.16
C GLU A 150 5.42 6.85 3.76
N SER A 151 5.18 5.89 2.85
CA SER A 151 4.78 6.16 1.47
C SER A 151 3.39 6.76 1.32
N LEU A 152 2.49 6.51 2.27
CA LEU A 152 1.16 7.11 2.26
C LEU A 152 1.20 8.64 2.48
N VAL A 153 2.16 9.12 3.26
CA VAL A 153 2.20 10.53 3.72
C VAL A 153 3.33 11.33 3.03
N ASN A 154 4.40 10.67 2.60
CA ASN A 154 5.55 11.32 1.98
C ASN A 154 5.22 11.96 0.63
N ASP A 155 4.34 11.36 -0.18
CA ASP A 155 3.96 11.84 -1.50
C ASP A 155 3.27 13.19 -1.39
N ALA A 156 2.40 13.34 -0.40
CA ALA A 156 1.77 14.61 -0.08
C ALA A 156 2.81 15.65 0.34
N SER A 157 3.76 15.26 1.20
CA SER A 157 4.79 16.16 1.69
C SER A 157 5.70 16.65 0.56
N ALA A 158 6.17 15.74 -0.29
CA ALA A 158 6.99 16.03 -1.45
C ALA A 158 6.27 16.91 -2.47
N LEU A 159 4.99 16.64 -2.75
CA LEU A 159 4.21 17.41 -3.71
C LEU A 159 3.94 18.84 -3.22
N VAL A 160 3.79 19.05 -1.91
CA VAL A 160 3.71 20.40 -1.33
C VAL A 160 5.04 21.14 -1.47
N ILE A 161 6.17 20.50 -1.15
CA ILE A 161 7.50 21.10 -1.34
C ILE A 161 7.70 21.44 -2.83
N TYR A 162 7.32 20.53 -3.73
CA TYR A 162 7.40 20.73 -5.18
C TYR A 162 6.60 21.95 -5.64
N ARG A 163 5.34 22.10 -5.23
CA ARG A 163 4.49 23.25 -5.59
C ARG A 163 5.11 24.58 -5.15
N HIS A 164 5.66 24.63 -3.93
CA HIS A 164 6.28 25.85 -3.41
C HIS A 164 7.62 26.15 -4.08
N ALA A 165 8.43 25.12 -4.33
CA ALA A 165 9.68 25.27 -5.06
C ALA A 165 9.43 25.74 -6.50
N LEU A 166 8.43 25.16 -7.17
CA LEU A 166 8.00 25.58 -8.51
C LEU A 166 7.47 27.01 -8.52
N ALA A 167 6.63 27.39 -7.55
CA ALA A 167 6.17 28.76 -7.40
C ALA A 167 7.33 29.74 -7.17
N ALA A 168 8.38 29.34 -6.44
CA ALA A 168 9.59 30.15 -6.24
C ALA A 168 10.51 30.20 -7.48
N VAL A 169 10.37 29.29 -8.45
CA VAL A 169 11.03 29.42 -9.76
C VAL A 169 10.33 30.51 -10.59
N VAL A 170 8.99 30.54 -10.51
CA VAL A 170 8.15 31.45 -11.31
C VAL A 170 8.06 32.85 -10.69
N THR A 171 8.13 32.95 -9.36
CA THR A 171 8.00 34.21 -8.59
C THR A 171 9.30 34.55 -7.88
N THR A 172 9.56 35.85 -7.68
CA THR A 172 10.79 36.34 -7.01
C THR A 172 10.74 36.32 -5.48
N GLY A 173 9.66 35.82 -4.86
CA GLY A 173 9.44 35.90 -3.42
C GLY A 173 9.12 34.56 -2.77
N PHE A 174 10.05 34.02 -1.99
CA PHE A 174 9.81 32.87 -1.10
C PHE A 174 9.74 33.34 0.35
N VAL A 175 8.63 33.04 1.03
CA VAL A 175 8.48 33.32 2.47
C VAL A 175 8.26 32.01 3.21
N LEU A 176 9.30 31.56 3.92
CA LEU A 176 9.34 30.24 4.59
C LEU A 176 8.16 30.03 5.55
N TRP A 177 7.81 31.04 6.35
CA TRP A 177 6.68 30.95 7.29
C TRP A 177 5.34 30.76 6.58
N LYS A 178 5.10 31.46 5.46
CA LYS A 178 3.88 31.31 4.67
C LYS A 178 3.79 29.91 4.07
N ALA A 179 4.90 29.37 3.57
CA ALA A 179 4.97 27.99 3.07
C ALA A 179 4.69 26.97 4.18
N GLY A 180 5.24 27.17 5.38
CA GLY A 180 4.97 26.31 6.54
C GLY A 180 3.50 26.32 6.97
N LEU A 181 2.88 27.49 7.05
CA LEU A 181 1.47 27.63 7.40
C LEU A 181 0.56 27.01 6.33
N GLN A 182 0.85 27.26 5.05
CA GLN A 182 0.12 26.68 3.93
C GLN A 182 0.26 25.15 3.91
N PHE A 183 1.45 24.60 4.19
CA PHE A 183 1.65 23.16 4.33
C PHE A 183 0.70 22.56 5.37
N VAL A 184 0.61 23.17 6.56
CA VAL A 184 -0.28 22.70 7.63
C VAL A 184 -1.76 22.78 7.20
N LEU A 185 -2.18 23.88 6.57
CA LEU A 185 -3.56 24.04 6.09
C LEU A 185 -3.93 23.01 5.02
N VAL A 186 -3.08 22.83 4.00
CA VAL A 186 -3.29 21.89 2.89
C VAL A 186 -3.34 20.44 3.41
N THR A 187 -2.49 20.12 4.39
CA THR A 187 -2.41 18.82 5.04
C THR A 187 -3.66 18.53 5.87
N LEU A 188 -4.01 19.42 6.81
CA LEU A 188 -5.18 19.25 7.67
C LEU A 188 -6.48 19.27 6.87
N GLY A 189 -6.59 20.16 5.89
CA GLY A 189 -7.73 20.23 4.98
C GLY A 189 -7.89 18.93 4.18
N GLY A 190 -6.80 18.37 3.65
CA GLY A 190 -6.82 17.08 2.96
C GLY A 190 -7.33 15.96 3.87
N ILE A 191 -6.82 15.87 5.10
CA ILE A 191 -7.27 14.88 6.10
C ILE A 191 -8.76 15.05 6.39
N LEU A 192 -9.23 16.27 6.66
CA LEU A 192 -10.63 16.53 6.97
C LEU A 192 -11.57 16.15 5.82
N VAL A 193 -11.20 16.48 4.58
CA VAL A 193 -11.96 16.09 3.39
C VAL A 193 -12.00 14.58 3.25
N GLY A 194 -10.85 13.91 3.42
CA GLY A 194 -10.78 12.47 3.36
C GLY A 194 -11.60 11.76 4.43
N LEU A 195 -11.57 12.25 5.67
CA LEU A 195 -12.43 11.75 6.75
C LEU A 195 -13.91 11.93 6.40
N ALA A 196 -14.30 13.13 5.94
CA ALA A 196 -15.68 13.42 5.54
C ALA A 196 -16.14 12.50 4.40
N THR A 197 -15.34 12.36 3.34
CA THR A 197 -15.64 11.46 2.21
C THR A 197 -15.69 10.01 2.66
N GLY A 198 -14.72 9.54 3.46
CA GLY A 198 -14.68 8.18 3.98
C GLY A 198 -15.91 7.83 4.82
N TYR A 199 -16.33 8.70 5.75
CA TYR A 199 -17.53 8.50 6.56
C TYR A 199 -18.82 8.56 5.72
N ALA A 200 -18.89 9.46 4.73
CA ALA A 200 -20.03 9.54 3.82
C ALA A 200 -20.19 8.23 3.03
N PHE A 201 -19.10 7.71 2.47
CA PHE A 201 -19.11 6.42 1.76
C PHE A 201 -19.42 5.25 2.70
N ALA A 202 -18.85 5.24 3.91
CA ALA A 202 -19.13 4.21 4.90
C ALA A 202 -20.61 4.18 5.29
N PHE A 203 -21.25 5.35 5.41
CA PHE A 203 -22.70 5.47 5.66
C PHE A 203 -23.51 4.89 4.49
N ILE A 204 -23.17 5.25 3.24
CA ILE A 204 -23.84 4.73 2.05
C ILE A 204 -23.69 3.19 1.96
N LEU A 205 -22.47 2.68 2.12
CA LEU A 205 -22.17 1.25 2.06
C LEU A 205 -22.91 0.46 3.13
N LYS A 206 -22.99 0.99 4.36
CA LYS A 206 -23.74 0.37 5.45
C LYS A 206 -25.22 0.18 5.10
N ASN A 207 -25.81 1.11 4.35
CA ASN A 207 -27.24 1.08 3.98
C ASN A 207 -27.53 0.20 2.76
N ILE A 208 -26.55 -0.07 1.90
CA ILE A 208 -26.69 -0.87 0.67
C ILE A 208 -26.23 -2.33 0.87
N ARG A 209 -25.77 -2.65 2.08
CA ARG A 209 -25.26 -3.97 2.49
C ARG A 209 -26.18 -5.07 1.97
N LYS A 210 -25.65 -5.96 1.11
CA LYS A 210 -26.27 -7.11 0.38
C LYS A 210 -26.12 -7.06 -1.14
N ASN A 211 -25.53 -6.00 -1.71
CA ASN A 211 -25.20 -5.96 -3.14
C ASN A 211 -23.69 -5.86 -3.36
N PRO A 212 -22.97 -7.00 -3.47
CA PRO A 212 -21.52 -7.05 -3.60
C PRO A 212 -20.96 -6.26 -4.78
N MET A 213 -21.70 -6.20 -5.90
CA MET A 213 -21.30 -5.45 -7.09
C MET A 213 -21.33 -3.95 -6.84
N VAL A 214 -22.40 -3.44 -6.22
CA VAL A 214 -22.53 -2.01 -5.88
C VAL A 214 -21.51 -1.61 -4.81
N GLU A 215 -21.30 -2.47 -3.81
CA GLU A 215 -20.25 -2.30 -2.79
C GLU A 215 -18.87 -2.12 -3.45
N SER A 216 -18.54 -2.98 -4.43
CA SER A 216 -17.29 -2.93 -5.19
C SER A 216 -17.17 -1.65 -6.03
N ILE A 217 -18.22 -1.27 -6.77
CA ILE A 217 -18.24 -0.05 -7.60
C ILE A 217 -18.06 1.21 -6.75
N LEU A 218 -18.77 1.31 -5.62
CA LEU A 218 -18.63 2.45 -4.70
C LEU A 218 -17.21 2.55 -4.15
N SER A 219 -16.57 1.41 -3.84
CA SER A 219 -15.17 1.40 -3.41
C SER A 219 -14.24 1.99 -4.47
N LEU A 220 -14.46 1.70 -5.76
CA LEU A 220 -13.67 2.24 -6.87
C LEU A 220 -13.89 3.73 -7.08
N ILE A 221 -15.13 4.20 -6.92
CA ILE A 221 -15.48 5.62 -7.13
C ILE A 221 -14.90 6.51 -6.02
N CYS A 222 -14.79 6.00 -4.79
CA CYS A 222 -14.34 6.75 -3.63
C CYS A 222 -13.03 7.56 -3.86
N PRO A 223 -11.91 6.98 -4.33
CA PRO A 223 -10.69 7.73 -4.63
C PRO A 223 -10.87 8.81 -5.72
N PHE A 224 -11.68 8.53 -6.74
CA PHE A 224 -11.95 9.47 -7.83
C PHE A 224 -12.85 10.64 -7.41
N ILE A 225 -13.49 10.56 -6.24
CA ILE A 225 -14.18 11.70 -5.62
C ILE A 225 -13.27 12.41 -4.62
N ALA A 226 -12.63 11.65 -3.71
CA ALA A 226 -11.82 12.24 -2.64
C ALA A 226 -10.68 13.11 -3.19
N TYR A 227 -9.95 12.62 -4.21
CA TYR A 227 -8.79 13.34 -4.76
C TYR A 227 -9.20 14.67 -5.42
N PRO A 228 -10.11 14.71 -6.41
CA PRO A 228 -10.39 15.94 -7.12
C PRO A 228 -11.16 16.95 -6.26
N VAL A 229 -11.98 16.49 -5.31
CA VAL A 229 -12.69 17.38 -4.38
C VAL A 229 -11.68 18.14 -3.51
N ALA A 230 -10.71 17.44 -2.93
CA ALA A 230 -9.67 18.07 -2.11
C ALA A 230 -8.80 19.03 -2.92
N GLU A 231 -8.36 18.65 -4.13
CA GLU A 231 -7.56 19.52 -4.99
C GLU A 231 -8.31 20.79 -5.42
N LYS A 232 -9.61 20.70 -5.72
CA LYS A 232 -10.44 21.86 -6.11
C LYS A 232 -10.52 22.94 -5.03
N ILE A 233 -10.49 22.54 -3.76
CA ILE A 233 -10.50 23.47 -2.62
C ILE A 233 -9.09 23.78 -2.10
N GLY A 234 -8.05 23.43 -2.87
CA GLY A 234 -6.66 23.72 -2.55
C GLY A 234 -6.08 22.88 -1.41
N CYS A 235 -6.70 21.75 -1.05
CA CYS A 235 -6.23 20.81 -0.05
C CYS A 235 -5.44 19.65 -0.68
N SER A 236 -4.75 18.84 0.13
CA SER A 236 -3.99 17.69 -0.39
C SER A 236 -4.91 16.57 -0.87
N GLY A 237 -4.97 16.33 -2.18
CA GLY A 237 -5.70 15.20 -2.76
C GLY A 237 -5.18 13.84 -2.28
N VAL A 238 -3.86 13.70 -2.19
CA VAL A 238 -3.17 12.50 -1.69
C VAL A 238 -3.65 12.15 -0.27
N LEU A 239 -3.60 13.09 0.67
CA LEU A 239 -4.01 12.83 2.05
C LEU A 239 -5.52 12.61 2.20
N ALA A 240 -6.34 13.25 1.36
CA ALA A 240 -7.77 13.02 1.35
C ALA A 240 -8.10 11.56 0.98
N VAL A 241 -7.46 11.05 -0.07
CA VAL A 241 -7.64 9.67 -0.51
C VAL A 241 -7.14 8.66 0.53
N VAL A 242 -5.95 8.88 1.09
CA VAL A 242 -5.38 8.01 2.13
C VAL A 242 -6.27 7.99 3.37
N SER A 243 -6.73 9.15 3.82
CA SER A 243 -7.61 9.26 5.00
C SER A 243 -8.96 8.58 4.75
N ALA A 244 -9.52 8.70 3.54
CA ALA A 244 -10.72 7.97 3.16
C ALA A 244 -10.49 6.45 3.18
N GLY A 245 -9.38 5.97 2.61
CA GLY A 245 -9.00 4.55 2.63
C GLY A 245 -8.86 3.99 4.05
N LEU A 246 -8.21 4.74 4.96
CA LEU A 246 -8.07 4.36 6.38
C LEU A 246 -9.42 4.28 7.11
N VAL A 247 -10.34 5.22 6.86
CA VAL A 247 -11.70 5.18 7.44
C VAL A 247 -12.44 3.95 6.96
N ILE A 248 -12.40 3.66 5.66
CA ILE A 248 -13.06 2.50 5.09
C ILE A 248 -12.45 1.20 5.61
N SER A 249 -11.13 1.12 5.77
CA SER A 249 -10.43 -0.01 6.42
C SER A 249 -10.94 -0.24 7.85
N TRP A 250 -10.96 0.82 8.66
CA TRP A 250 -11.40 0.76 10.06
C TRP A 250 -12.86 0.34 10.21
N MET A 251 -13.70 0.71 9.23
CA MET A 251 -15.13 0.38 9.24
C MET A 251 -15.48 -0.88 8.45
N SER A 252 -14.51 -1.50 7.75
CA SER A 252 -14.73 -2.57 6.76
C SER A 252 -15.61 -3.72 7.27
N SER A 253 -15.35 -4.23 8.47
CA SER A 253 -16.12 -5.31 9.10
C SER A 253 -17.59 -4.97 9.38
N LYS A 254 -17.92 -3.67 9.48
CA LYS A 254 -19.29 -3.18 9.71
C LYS A 254 -20.05 -2.81 8.45
N ILE A 255 -19.34 -2.35 7.41
CA ILE A 255 -19.95 -1.75 6.22
C ILE A 255 -20.07 -2.72 5.05
N PHE A 256 -19.18 -3.71 4.92
CA PHE A 256 -19.23 -4.68 3.83
C PHE A 256 -19.87 -6.01 4.24
N SER A 257 -20.51 -6.68 3.27
CA SER A 257 -20.88 -8.09 3.36
C SER A 257 -19.66 -8.99 3.14
N TYR A 258 -19.73 -10.30 3.45
CA TYR A 258 -18.61 -11.22 3.19
C TYR A 258 -18.32 -11.36 1.69
N GLN A 259 -19.38 -11.47 0.87
CA GLN A 259 -19.27 -11.51 -0.58
C GLN A 259 -18.70 -10.20 -1.11
N GLY A 260 -19.19 -9.06 -0.61
CA GLY A 260 -18.69 -7.75 -0.95
C GLY A 260 -17.21 -7.57 -0.59
N ARG A 261 -16.75 -7.99 0.59
CA ARG A 261 -15.33 -7.93 0.97
C ARG A 261 -14.47 -8.79 0.05
N THR A 262 -14.89 -10.03 -0.20
CA THR A 262 -14.13 -10.96 -1.05
C THR A 262 -14.05 -10.45 -2.49
N GLN A 263 -15.17 -10.02 -3.06
CA GLN A 263 -15.24 -9.49 -4.42
C GLN A 263 -14.47 -8.17 -4.56
N THR A 264 -14.63 -7.24 -3.60
CA THR A 264 -13.94 -5.96 -3.59
C THR A 264 -12.43 -6.16 -3.50
N ASN A 265 -11.96 -7.06 -2.62
CA ASN A 265 -10.54 -7.38 -2.54
C ASN A 265 -10.00 -7.95 -3.84
N SER A 266 -10.67 -8.93 -4.45
CA SER A 266 -10.26 -9.49 -5.74
C SER A 266 -10.22 -8.43 -6.84
N LEU A 267 -11.20 -7.53 -6.88
CA LEU A 267 -11.24 -6.42 -7.83
C LEU A 267 -10.06 -5.46 -7.64
N TRP A 268 -9.75 -5.12 -6.39
CA TRP A 268 -8.60 -4.27 -6.05
C TRP A 268 -7.27 -4.94 -6.35
N ASP A 269 -7.15 -6.26 -6.18
CA ASP A 269 -5.93 -6.99 -6.53
C ASP A 269 -5.67 -6.93 -8.05
N VAL A 270 -6.72 -7.11 -8.87
CA VAL A 270 -6.62 -6.96 -10.34
C VAL A 270 -6.30 -5.53 -10.73
N ILE A 271 -6.98 -4.53 -10.16
CA ILE A 271 -6.75 -3.12 -10.48
C ILE A 271 -5.37 -2.66 -10.03
N GLY A 272 -4.94 -3.01 -8.82
CA GLY A 272 -3.62 -2.72 -8.30
C GLY A 272 -2.53 -3.37 -9.14
N PHE A 273 -2.73 -4.61 -9.58
CA PHE A 273 -1.83 -5.29 -10.52
C PHE A 273 -1.73 -4.57 -11.87
N LEU A 274 -2.86 -4.18 -12.46
CA LEU A 274 -2.89 -3.45 -13.73
C LEU A 274 -2.23 -2.08 -13.61
N LEU A 275 -2.60 -1.29 -12.60
CA LEU A 275 -2.08 0.06 -12.41
C LEU A 275 -0.58 0.06 -12.14
N ASN A 276 -0.11 -0.71 -11.15
CA ASN A 276 1.33 -0.83 -10.88
C ASN A 276 2.07 -1.38 -12.10
N GLY A 277 1.47 -2.38 -12.77
CA GLY A 277 2.01 -3.00 -13.97
C GLY A 277 2.27 -2.01 -15.10
N ILE A 278 1.22 -1.28 -15.47
CA ILE A 278 1.26 -0.22 -16.48
C ILE A 278 2.33 0.80 -16.12
N ILE A 279 2.36 1.25 -14.86
CA ILE A 279 3.33 2.27 -14.45
C ILE A 279 4.77 1.78 -14.56
N PHE A 280 5.09 0.59 -14.06
CA PHE A 280 6.47 0.09 -14.10
C PHE A 280 6.95 -0.09 -15.54
N ILE A 281 6.08 -0.57 -16.44
CA ILE A 281 6.39 -0.63 -17.87
C ILE A 281 6.59 0.78 -18.44
N LEU A 282 5.73 1.74 -18.10
CA LEU A 282 5.85 3.13 -18.54
C LEU A 282 7.16 3.79 -18.08
N ILE A 283 7.56 3.56 -16.82
CA ILE A 283 8.86 3.99 -16.30
C ILE A 283 9.97 3.45 -17.21
N GLY A 284 9.92 2.15 -17.54
CA GLY A 284 10.87 1.50 -18.44
C GLY A 284 10.87 2.06 -19.87
N ILE A 285 9.70 2.35 -20.45
CA ILE A 285 9.63 2.90 -21.82
C ILE A 285 10.14 4.35 -21.85
N GLN A 286 9.77 5.18 -20.88
CA GLN A 286 10.26 6.57 -20.79
C GLN A 286 11.79 6.61 -20.59
N LEU A 287 12.33 5.59 -19.94
CA LEU A 287 13.76 5.36 -19.76
C LEU A 287 14.55 5.38 -21.07
N SER A 288 14.07 4.66 -22.09
CA SER A 288 14.77 4.54 -23.37
C SER A 288 14.71 5.85 -24.15
N GLN A 289 13.59 6.55 -24.09
CA GLN A 289 13.37 7.82 -24.78
C GLN A 289 14.29 8.91 -24.24
N ILE A 290 14.41 9.00 -22.91
CA ILE A 290 15.31 9.96 -22.25
C ILE A 290 16.79 9.62 -22.54
N ALA A 291 17.13 8.33 -22.68
CA ALA A 291 18.47 7.88 -23.03
C ALA A 291 18.84 8.12 -24.50
N ALA A 292 17.86 8.21 -25.40
CA ALA A 292 18.06 8.37 -26.85
C ALA A 292 18.57 9.76 -27.28
N GLY A 293 18.68 10.73 -26.36
CA GLY A 293 19.49 11.93 -26.57
C GLY A 293 18.88 13.20 -26.01
N LEU A 294 19.66 13.93 -25.20
CA LEU A 294 19.36 15.30 -24.80
C LEU A 294 20.30 16.27 -25.51
N PRO A 295 19.79 17.28 -26.24
CA PRO A 295 20.64 18.29 -26.83
C PRO A 295 21.31 19.14 -25.74
N GLY A 296 22.64 19.28 -25.81
CA GLY A 296 23.40 20.23 -24.98
C GLY A 296 24.20 19.65 -23.80
N PHE A 297 24.07 18.36 -23.47
CA PHE A 297 24.86 17.72 -22.41
C PHE A 297 25.48 16.40 -22.87
N ARG A 298 26.69 16.10 -22.38
CA ARG A 298 27.29 14.77 -22.54
C ARG A 298 26.57 13.77 -21.64
N ILE A 299 26.05 12.68 -22.22
CA ILE A 299 25.30 11.63 -21.48
C ILE A 299 26.09 11.12 -20.27
N GLY A 300 27.40 10.87 -20.41
CA GLY A 300 28.24 10.41 -19.31
C GLY A 300 28.39 11.43 -18.16
N GLU A 301 28.18 12.71 -18.40
CA GLU A 301 28.16 13.74 -17.36
C GLU A 301 26.82 13.75 -16.61
N LEU A 302 25.70 13.66 -17.34
CA LEU A 302 24.38 13.52 -16.74
C LEU A 302 24.25 12.25 -15.89
N ILE A 303 24.83 11.14 -16.35
CA ILE A 303 24.90 9.90 -15.56
C ILE A 303 25.68 10.13 -14.27
N ARG A 304 26.83 10.83 -14.32
CA ARG A 304 27.62 11.16 -13.11
C ARG A 304 26.82 12.02 -12.13
N TYR A 305 26.13 13.05 -12.61
CA TYR A 305 25.25 13.86 -11.76
C TYR A 305 24.11 13.03 -11.17
N GLY A 306 23.47 12.18 -11.98
CA GLY A 306 22.44 11.26 -11.52
C GLY A 306 22.91 10.29 -10.44
N LEU A 307 24.08 9.67 -10.63
CA LEU A 307 24.71 8.79 -9.65
C LEU A 307 25.08 9.54 -8.36
N PHE A 308 25.60 10.76 -8.48
CA PHE A 308 25.93 11.61 -7.34
C PHE A 308 24.68 11.96 -6.52
N ILE A 309 23.61 12.43 -7.17
CA ILE A 309 22.34 12.73 -6.50
C ILE A 309 21.74 11.45 -5.90
N SER A 310 21.86 10.31 -6.58
CA SER A 310 21.45 9.00 -6.03
C SER A 310 22.20 8.68 -4.74
N ALA A 311 23.53 8.85 -4.72
CA ALA A 311 24.33 8.65 -3.52
C ALA A 311 23.90 9.59 -2.39
N VAL A 312 23.70 10.89 -2.67
CA VAL A 312 23.19 11.87 -1.69
C VAL A 312 21.86 11.42 -1.10
N THR A 313 20.93 10.97 -1.94
CA THR A 313 19.59 10.54 -1.49
C THR A 313 19.60 9.25 -0.67
N ILE A 314 20.52 8.33 -0.95
CA ILE A 314 20.72 7.10 -0.18
C ILE A 314 21.39 7.40 1.16
N VAL A 315 22.48 8.20 1.14
CA VAL A 315 23.22 8.59 2.33
C VAL A 315 22.37 9.43 3.26
N ALA A 316 21.59 10.38 2.75
CA ALA A 316 20.67 11.18 3.55
C ALA A 316 19.66 10.29 4.31
N ARG A 317 19.14 9.25 3.67
CA ARG A 317 18.26 8.27 4.32
C ARG A 317 18.97 7.48 5.41
N MET A 318 20.16 6.96 5.12
CA MET A 318 20.96 6.23 6.12
C MET A 318 21.30 7.09 7.34
N LEU A 319 21.76 8.33 7.12
CA LEU A 319 22.11 9.25 8.18
C LEU A 319 20.91 9.67 9.02
N PHE A 320 19.74 9.84 8.40
CA PHE A 320 18.53 10.22 9.12
C PHE A 320 17.99 9.08 10.01
N ILE A 321 18.11 7.84 9.55
CA ILE A 321 17.59 6.67 10.26
C ILE A 321 18.63 6.12 11.27
N ALA A 322 19.93 6.31 11.03
CA ALA A 322 21.02 5.83 11.89
C ALA A 322 20.89 6.17 13.39
N PRO A 323 20.43 7.38 13.81
CA PRO A 323 20.20 7.68 15.23
C PRO A 323 19.26 6.70 15.94
N ALA A 324 18.36 6.03 15.21
CA ALA A 324 17.47 5.02 15.76
C ALA A 324 18.20 3.75 16.25
N LEU A 325 19.45 3.52 15.82
CA LEU A 325 20.31 2.43 16.31
C LEU A 325 20.75 2.66 17.76
N PHE A 326 21.06 3.91 18.11
CA PHE A 326 21.64 4.28 19.40
C PHE A 326 20.60 4.80 20.39
N MET A 327 19.48 5.34 19.88
CA MET A 327 18.36 5.79 20.68
C MET A 327 17.05 5.18 20.16
N PRO A 328 16.75 3.90 20.49
CA PRO A 328 15.54 3.23 20.03
C PRO A 328 14.25 3.97 20.45
N SER A 329 14.31 4.71 21.57
CA SER A 329 13.23 5.57 22.06
C SER A 329 12.81 6.68 21.08
N LEU A 330 13.66 7.03 20.11
CA LEU A 330 13.31 8.00 19.06
C LEU A 330 12.25 7.42 18.10
N LEU A 331 12.29 6.14 17.77
CA LEU A 331 11.29 5.51 16.89
C LEU A 331 10.29 4.62 17.65
N ALA A 332 10.54 4.35 18.93
CA ALA A 332 9.66 3.53 19.76
C ALA A 332 8.40 4.30 20.20
N SER A 333 7.29 3.57 20.23
CA SER A 333 6.03 3.99 20.83
C SER A 333 5.93 3.42 22.24
N PRO A 334 5.42 4.18 23.24
CA PRO A 334 5.30 3.70 24.63
C PRO A 334 4.44 2.45 24.78
N LEU A 335 3.48 2.22 23.86
CA LEU A 335 2.58 1.06 23.87
C LEU A 335 3.25 -0.28 23.52
N HIS A 336 4.44 -0.27 22.90
CA HIS A 336 5.11 -1.48 22.38
C HIS A 336 6.61 -1.50 22.72
N GLN A 337 7.00 -0.96 23.89
CA GLN A 337 8.40 -1.01 24.35
C GLN A 337 8.93 -2.44 24.56
N GLN A 338 8.05 -3.44 24.72
CA GLN A 338 8.43 -4.84 24.89
C GLN A 338 8.88 -5.54 23.60
N GLU A 339 8.52 -5.04 22.42
CA GLU A 339 8.95 -5.65 21.16
C GLU A 339 10.27 -5.02 20.68
N GLN A 340 11.33 -5.84 20.56
CA GLN A 340 12.61 -5.47 19.94
C GLN A 340 12.48 -5.27 18.41
N VAL A 341 11.55 -4.42 17.96
CA VAL A 341 11.27 -4.18 16.53
C VAL A 341 12.44 -3.47 15.84
N PHE A 342 13.20 -2.64 16.57
CA PHE A 342 14.32 -1.86 16.02
C PHE A 342 15.68 -2.47 16.35
N THR A 343 15.85 -3.76 16.10
CA THR A 343 17.18 -4.38 16.04
C THR A 343 18.00 -3.70 14.93
N TRP A 344 19.32 -3.63 15.09
CA TRP A 344 20.22 -3.02 14.10
C TRP A 344 20.01 -3.56 12.67
N LYS A 345 19.69 -4.85 12.53
CA LYS A 345 19.33 -5.49 11.25
C LYS A 345 18.12 -4.82 10.58
N ASN A 346 17.08 -4.55 11.36
CA ASN A 346 15.84 -3.96 10.89
C ASN A 346 16.02 -2.50 10.50
N VAL A 347 16.87 -1.77 11.23
CA VAL A 347 17.23 -0.39 10.90
C VAL A 347 18.01 -0.31 9.58
N ILE A 348 18.95 -1.23 9.34
CA ILE A 348 19.68 -1.30 8.06
C ILE A 348 18.70 -1.54 6.90
N ILE A 349 17.75 -2.47 7.06
CA ILE A 349 16.76 -2.78 6.02
C ILE A 349 15.85 -1.59 5.75
N LEU A 350 15.33 -0.96 6.80
CA LEU A 350 14.49 0.25 6.69
C LEU A 350 15.24 1.39 5.98
N SER A 351 16.54 1.50 6.21
CA SER A 351 17.41 2.48 5.55
C SER A 351 17.67 2.14 4.08
N TRP A 352 17.79 0.86 3.75
CA TRP A 352 18.07 0.39 2.39
C TRP A 352 16.82 0.30 1.49
N SER A 353 15.62 0.25 2.07
CA SER A 353 14.36 0.06 1.35
C SER A 353 13.76 1.35 0.75
N GLY A 354 14.51 2.45 0.68
CA GLY A 354 14.05 3.74 0.14
C GLY A 354 14.07 3.81 -1.39
N MET A 355 13.36 2.91 -2.08
CA MET A 355 13.26 2.94 -3.54
C MET A 355 12.49 4.18 -4.02
N ARG A 356 12.85 4.80 -5.15
CA ARG A 356 12.06 5.89 -5.75
C ARG A 356 11.22 5.32 -6.88
N GLY A 357 10.03 5.88 -7.08
CA GLY A 357 9.06 5.29 -8.00
C GLY A 357 8.31 6.29 -8.84
N VAL A 358 7.04 5.95 -9.04
CA VAL A 358 6.10 6.59 -9.97
C VAL A 358 5.96 8.08 -9.74
N VAL A 359 5.80 8.47 -8.48
CA VAL A 359 5.49 9.85 -8.11
C VAL A 359 6.64 10.76 -8.48
N SER A 360 7.89 10.33 -8.28
CA SER A 360 9.07 11.08 -8.74
C SER A 360 9.07 11.29 -10.25
N LEU A 361 8.79 10.25 -11.04
CA LEU A 361 8.77 10.38 -12.50
C LEU A 361 7.62 11.29 -12.97
N ALA A 362 6.41 11.07 -12.46
CA ALA A 362 5.24 11.87 -12.79
C ALA A 362 5.46 13.35 -12.45
N THR A 363 6.03 13.63 -11.28
CA THR A 363 6.34 15.00 -10.85
C THR A 363 7.43 15.64 -11.73
N ALA A 364 8.47 14.89 -12.12
CA ALA A 364 9.49 15.40 -13.05
C ALA A 364 8.93 15.70 -14.44
N MET A 365 8.03 14.85 -14.95
CA MET A 365 7.37 15.04 -16.24
C MET A 365 6.38 16.20 -16.21
N ALA A 366 5.75 16.46 -15.06
CA ALA A 366 4.84 17.58 -14.83
C ALA A 366 5.52 18.95 -14.77
N LEU A 367 6.85 19.01 -14.86
CA LEU A 367 7.56 20.28 -15.02
C LEU A 367 7.09 20.97 -16.29
N PRO A 368 6.67 22.24 -16.20
CA PRO A 368 6.15 22.97 -17.34
C PRO A 368 7.24 23.11 -18.40
N VAL A 369 6.86 23.07 -19.67
CA VAL A 369 7.80 23.29 -20.78
C VAL A 369 8.20 24.77 -20.86
N LEU A 370 7.22 25.64 -20.64
CA LEU A 370 7.34 27.10 -20.65
C LEU A 370 6.86 27.65 -19.31
N MET A 371 7.58 28.63 -18.78
CA MET A 371 7.16 29.43 -17.63
C MET A 371 6.09 30.46 -18.06
N ASP A 372 5.39 31.06 -17.10
CA ASP A 372 4.31 32.04 -17.37
C ASP A 372 4.75 33.27 -18.18
N ASN A 373 6.06 33.56 -18.18
CA ASN A 373 6.69 34.61 -18.98
C ASN A 373 7.06 34.17 -20.41
N GLY A 374 6.69 32.96 -20.83
CA GLY A 374 6.97 32.40 -22.15
C GLY A 374 8.40 31.87 -22.34
N LEU A 375 9.26 31.93 -21.32
CA LEU A 375 10.62 31.38 -21.39
C LEU A 375 10.63 29.87 -21.08
N PRO A 376 11.57 29.09 -21.66
CA PRO A 376 11.70 27.67 -21.37
C PRO A 376 12.07 27.43 -19.90
N PHE A 377 11.53 26.37 -19.30
CA PHE A 377 11.87 26.03 -17.93
C PHE A 377 13.36 25.67 -17.79
N PRO A 378 14.09 26.28 -16.84
CA PRO A 378 15.53 26.10 -16.69
C PRO A 378 15.89 24.64 -16.41
N ASN A 379 16.83 24.10 -17.18
CA ASN A 379 17.42 22.77 -16.99
C ASN A 379 16.40 21.61 -16.94
N ARG A 380 15.17 21.78 -17.47
CA ARG A 380 14.09 20.77 -17.40
C ARG A 380 14.55 19.36 -17.77
N SER A 381 15.17 19.23 -18.93
CA SER A 381 15.65 17.94 -19.44
C SER A 381 16.72 17.30 -18.56
N MET A 382 17.59 18.11 -17.96
CA MET A 382 18.61 17.65 -17.02
C MET A 382 17.96 17.12 -15.73
N LEU A 383 16.96 17.83 -15.19
CA LEU A 383 16.23 17.40 -13.97
C LEU A 383 15.50 16.08 -14.20
N ILE A 384 14.84 15.94 -15.36
CA ILE A 384 14.18 14.71 -15.78
C ILE A 384 15.18 13.56 -15.83
N PHE A 385 16.32 13.76 -16.51
CA PHE A 385 17.35 12.73 -16.66
C PHE A 385 17.94 12.31 -15.31
N ILE A 386 18.24 13.27 -14.43
CA ILE A 386 18.77 12.98 -13.09
C ILE A 386 17.74 12.21 -12.26
N THR A 387 16.48 12.64 -12.26
CA THR A 387 15.39 11.92 -11.58
C THR A 387 15.31 10.49 -12.08
N PHE A 388 15.40 10.30 -13.40
CA PHE A 388 15.44 9.00 -14.02
C PHE A 388 16.60 8.13 -13.50
N VAL A 389 17.84 8.63 -13.51
CA VAL A 389 19.00 7.87 -12.99
C VAL A 389 18.77 7.49 -11.53
N VAL A 390 18.21 8.39 -10.72
CA VAL A 390 17.89 8.09 -9.32
C VAL A 390 16.87 6.98 -9.19
N ILE A 391 15.81 6.99 -10.00
CA ILE A 391 14.81 5.91 -10.02
C ILE A 391 15.48 4.58 -10.37
N VAL A 392 16.34 4.51 -11.39
CA VAL A 392 17.03 3.25 -11.73
C VAL A 392 17.96 2.77 -10.63
N VAL A 393 18.80 3.66 -10.10
CA VAL A 393 19.74 3.28 -9.04
C VAL A 393 19.01 2.78 -7.81
N THR A 394 17.88 3.39 -7.47
CA THR A 394 17.15 3.05 -6.24
C THR A 394 16.17 1.89 -6.47
N LEU A 395 15.28 1.96 -7.45
CA LEU A 395 14.32 0.90 -7.76
C LEU A 395 14.99 -0.39 -8.25
N VAL A 396 15.88 -0.31 -9.23
CA VAL A 396 16.56 -1.50 -9.78
C VAL A 396 17.75 -1.88 -8.90
N GLY A 397 18.63 -0.92 -8.58
CA GLY A 397 19.84 -1.20 -7.80
C GLY A 397 19.55 -1.60 -6.35
N GLN A 398 18.81 -0.79 -5.58
CA GLN A 398 18.46 -1.18 -4.20
C GLN A 398 17.45 -2.34 -4.21
N GLY A 399 16.53 -2.40 -5.17
CA GLY A 399 15.54 -3.47 -5.25
C GLY A 399 16.15 -4.86 -5.51
N LEU A 400 17.19 -4.97 -6.35
CA LEU A 400 17.90 -6.24 -6.58
C LEU A 400 18.80 -6.64 -5.40
N THR A 401 19.34 -5.65 -4.67
CA THR A 401 20.28 -5.90 -3.56
C THR A 401 19.57 -6.16 -2.23
N LEU A 402 18.34 -5.66 -2.06
CA LEU A 402 17.57 -5.81 -0.81
C LEU A 402 17.31 -7.27 -0.41
N PRO A 403 16.86 -8.19 -1.30
CA PRO A 403 16.71 -9.61 -0.96
C PRO A 403 18.01 -10.28 -0.52
N LEU A 404 19.13 -9.91 -1.15
CA LEU A 404 20.45 -10.43 -0.79
C LEU A 404 20.87 -9.94 0.59
N LEU A 405 20.63 -8.66 0.89
CA LEU A 405 20.87 -8.06 2.19
C LEU A 405 20.06 -8.74 3.30
N ILE A 406 18.78 -9.02 3.06
CA ILE A 406 17.91 -9.71 4.04
C ILE A 406 18.40 -11.13 4.32
N LYS A 407 18.75 -11.88 3.28
CA LYS A 407 19.32 -13.24 3.42
C LYS A 407 20.64 -13.22 4.19
N TRP A 408 21.49 -12.25 3.90
CA TRP A 408 22.78 -12.09 4.56
C TRP A 408 22.65 -11.76 6.05
N LEU A 409 21.67 -10.91 6.41
CA LEU A 409 21.43 -10.51 7.80
C LEU A 409 20.78 -11.61 8.66
N LYS A 410 20.36 -12.77 8.10
CA LYS A 410 19.74 -13.89 8.82
C LYS A 410 18.68 -13.41 9.83
N ILE A 411 17.65 -12.74 9.32
CA ILE A 411 16.52 -12.32 10.17
C ILE A 411 15.69 -13.55 10.48
N ASP A 412 15.30 -13.70 11.75
CA ASP A 412 14.48 -14.81 12.20
C ASP A 412 13.01 -14.51 11.87
N THR A 413 12.40 -15.35 11.04
CA THR A 413 11.22 -14.98 10.24
C THR A 413 9.90 -15.62 10.68
N GLY A 414 9.84 -16.40 11.77
CA GLY A 414 8.64 -17.21 11.99
C GLY A 414 8.27 -17.65 13.41
N ALA A 415 9.19 -17.67 14.37
CA ALA A 415 8.89 -18.28 15.67
C ALA A 415 7.79 -17.53 16.47
N ASN A 416 7.87 -16.19 16.55
CA ASN A 416 6.93 -15.40 17.35
C ASN A 416 5.54 -15.28 16.69
N THR A 417 5.48 -15.22 15.35
CA THR A 417 4.22 -15.04 14.61
C THR A 417 3.33 -16.27 14.64
N GLN A 418 3.90 -17.48 14.66
CA GLN A 418 3.13 -18.72 14.76
C GLN A 418 2.56 -18.91 16.17
N GLU A 419 3.30 -18.56 17.21
CA GLU A 419 2.79 -18.63 18.59
C GLU A 419 1.64 -17.64 18.85
N GLU A 420 1.76 -16.41 18.36
CA GLU A 420 0.69 -15.41 18.44
C GLU A 420 -0.56 -15.83 17.67
N GLU A 421 -0.40 -16.37 16.46
CA GLU A 421 -1.52 -16.90 15.67
C GLU A 421 -2.21 -18.06 16.41
N LYS A 422 -1.43 -18.96 17.03
CA LYS A 422 -1.97 -20.06 17.82
C LYS A 422 -2.75 -19.56 19.03
N LYS A 423 -2.23 -18.57 19.78
CA LYS A 423 -2.90 -17.95 20.92
C LYS A 423 -4.24 -17.30 20.51
N LEU A 424 -4.25 -16.57 19.40
CA LEU A 424 -5.47 -15.94 18.89
C LEU A 424 -6.52 -16.99 18.47
N ARG A 425 -6.09 -18.05 17.76
CA ARG A 425 -6.97 -19.17 17.39
C ARG A 425 -7.55 -19.87 18.60
N LEU A 426 -6.75 -20.11 19.64
CA LEU A 426 -7.22 -20.69 20.89
C LEU A 426 -8.30 -19.82 21.53
N LEU A 427 -8.01 -18.53 21.74
CA LEU A 427 -8.95 -17.59 22.35
C LEU A 427 -10.30 -17.56 21.62
N ILE A 428 -10.27 -17.45 20.28
CA ILE A 428 -11.50 -17.38 19.49
C ILE A 428 -12.31 -18.68 19.59
N ASN A 429 -11.64 -19.83 19.49
CA ASN A 429 -12.34 -21.12 19.55
C ASN A 429 -12.85 -21.43 20.96
N THR A 430 -12.12 -21.06 22.02
CA THR A 430 -12.60 -21.22 23.40
C THR A 430 -13.81 -20.32 23.68
N SER A 431 -13.76 -19.05 23.26
CA SER A 431 -14.91 -18.16 23.43
C SER A 431 -16.13 -18.60 22.60
N ALA A 432 -15.90 -19.15 21.40
CA ALA A 432 -16.97 -19.75 20.61
C ALA A 432 -17.60 -20.96 21.33
N LEU A 433 -16.79 -21.80 21.97
CA LEU A 433 -17.26 -22.95 22.74
C LEU A 433 -18.04 -22.52 23.99
N ASP A 434 -17.60 -21.48 24.69
CA ASP A 434 -18.32 -20.89 25.81
C ASP A 434 -19.70 -20.37 25.39
N TYR A 435 -19.77 -19.69 24.24
CA TYR A 435 -21.03 -19.21 23.66
C TYR A 435 -21.96 -20.36 23.26
N ILE A 436 -21.42 -21.42 22.63
CA ILE A 436 -22.17 -22.64 22.30
C ILE A 436 -22.78 -23.28 23.54
N ASN A 437 -22.04 -23.31 24.66
CA ASN A 437 -22.48 -23.97 25.88
C ASN A 437 -23.47 -23.14 26.70
N GLN A 438 -23.32 -21.81 26.71
CA GLN A 438 -24.08 -20.95 27.63
C GLN A 438 -25.24 -20.21 26.97
N GLN A 439 -25.10 -19.80 25.70
CA GLN A 439 -26.05 -18.88 25.07
C GLN A 439 -26.84 -19.52 23.91
N LEU A 440 -26.25 -20.46 23.16
CA LEU A 440 -26.94 -21.15 22.07
C LEU A 440 -28.18 -21.96 22.52
N PRO A 441 -28.20 -22.64 23.68
CA PRO A 441 -29.37 -23.41 24.11
C PRO A 441 -30.60 -22.52 24.32
N ALA A 442 -30.40 -21.25 24.70
CA ALA A 442 -31.48 -20.28 24.89
C ALA A 442 -32.15 -19.84 23.58
N LYS A 443 -31.57 -20.15 22.42
CA LYS A 443 -32.14 -19.85 21.09
C LYS A 443 -33.05 -20.96 20.54
N GLY A 444 -33.24 -22.06 21.27
CA GLY A 444 -34.21 -23.10 20.93
C GLY A 444 -33.74 -24.12 19.88
N PHE A 445 -32.43 -24.25 19.64
CA PHE A 445 -31.87 -25.31 18.81
C PHE A 445 -31.92 -26.67 19.53
N ASP A 446 -32.10 -27.76 18.76
CA ASP A 446 -32.16 -29.11 19.32
C ASP A 446 -30.82 -29.54 19.93
N ASN A 447 -30.86 -30.32 21.01
CA ASN A 447 -29.65 -30.73 21.76
C ASN A 447 -28.69 -31.57 20.90
N ALA A 448 -29.21 -32.36 19.96
CA ALA A 448 -28.39 -33.11 19.01
C ALA A 448 -27.58 -32.19 18.07
N VAL A 449 -28.17 -31.06 17.65
CA VAL A 449 -27.50 -30.04 16.82
C VAL A 449 -26.41 -29.34 17.62
N LEU A 450 -26.71 -28.97 18.87
CA LEU A 450 -25.77 -28.35 19.80
C LEU A 450 -24.55 -29.24 20.05
N ASP A 451 -24.76 -30.53 20.28
CA ASP A 451 -23.67 -31.49 20.51
C ASP A 451 -22.79 -31.70 19.28
N GLN A 452 -23.35 -31.64 18.07
CA GLN A 452 -22.57 -31.79 16.84
C GLN A 452 -21.77 -30.53 16.50
N VAL A 453 -22.35 -29.35 16.71
CA VAL A 453 -21.62 -28.07 16.62
C VAL A 453 -20.53 -28.01 17.69
N ARG A 454 -20.81 -28.43 18.92
CA ARG A 454 -19.82 -28.56 20.00
C ARG A 454 -18.68 -29.49 19.58
N LYS A 455 -18.98 -30.72 19.14
CA LYS A 455 -17.97 -31.69 18.66
C LYS A 455 -17.09 -31.14 17.55
N LEU A 456 -17.63 -30.36 16.61
CA LEU A 456 -16.85 -29.72 15.54
C LEU A 456 -15.87 -28.67 16.07
N TYR A 457 -16.25 -27.88 17.08
CA TYR A 457 -15.37 -26.90 17.71
C TYR A 457 -14.37 -27.54 18.67
N GLU A 458 -14.78 -28.56 19.43
CA GLU A 458 -13.90 -29.43 20.21
C GLU A 458 -12.87 -30.11 19.31
N LEU A 459 -13.28 -30.63 18.15
CA LEU A 459 -12.39 -31.13 17.10
C LEU A 459 -11.42 -30.04 16.66
N ARG A 460 -11.87 -28.83 16.30
CA ARG A 460 -10.96 -27.73 15.90
C ARG A 460 -9.93 -27.38 16.97
N ILE A 461 -10.31 -27.39 18.25
CA ILE A 461 -9.41 -27.19 19.39
C ILE A 461 -8.44 -28.38 19.52
N TYR A 462 -8.95 -29.59 19.36
CA TYR A 462 -8.18 -30.83 19.39
C TYR A 462 -7.15 -30.92 18.24
N TRP A 463 -7.50 -30.57 17.00
CA TRP A 463 -6.58 -30.51 15.84
C TRP A 463 -5.45 -29.49 16.01
N LEU A 464 -5.63 -28.46 16.84
CA LEU A 464 -4.58 -27.50 17.22
C LEU A 464 -3.63 -28.05 18.30
N HIS A 465 -3.97 -29.22 18.87
CA HIS A 465 -3.24 -29.89 19.93
C HIS A 465 -2.69 -31.29 19.55
N ASP A 466 -3.38 -32.13 18.79
CA ASP A 466 -2.89 -33.35 18.09
C ASP A 466 -4.02 -34.02 17.27
N PRO A 467 -3.77 -34.75 16.15
CA PRO A 467 -4.84 -35.22 15.25
C PRO A 467 -4.98 -36.75 15.17
N THR A 468 -6.06 -37.35 15.67
CA THR A 468 -6.60 -38.62 15.13
C THR A 468 -8.07 -38.88 15.52
N ASP A 469 -8.80 -39.39 14.52
CA ASP A 469 -10.00 -40.26 14.56
C ASP A 469 -11.37 -39.69 14.14
N LYS A 470 -12.12 -40.48 13.34
CA LYS A 470 -13.41 -40.12 12.70
C LYS A 470 -14.39 -41.31 12.68
N GLY A 471 -15.69 -41.04 12.88
CA GLY A 471 -16.80 -42.00 12.76
C GLY A 471 -17.99 -41.48 11.95
N GLU A 472 -18.79 -42.42 11.42
CA GLU A 472 -19.79 -42.30 10.33
C GLU A 472 -21.26 -42.14 10.80
N GLY A 473 -22.14 -41.61 9.92
CA GLY A 473 -23.60 -41.56 10.09
C GLY A 473 -24.36 -41.19 8.79
N THR A 474 -25.62 -41.66 8.68
CA THR A 474 -26.48 -41.80 7.47
C THR A 474 -27.35 -40.59 7.07
N ALA A 475 -27.94 -40.61 5.86
CA ALA A 475 -28.12 -39.44 4.96
C ALA A 475 -29.51 -38.78 4.79
N ALA A 476 -30.63 -39.24 5.38
CA ALA A 476 -31.97 -38.70 5.05
C ALA A 476 -32.55 -37.68 6.05
N ASP A 477 -32.45 -37.92 7.37
CA ASP A 477 -32.63 -36.89 8.42
C ASP A 477 -31.49 -35.86 8.42
N PHE A 478 -30.42 -36.19 7.69
CA PHE A 478 -29.20 -35.41 7.61
C PHE A 478 -29.43 -34.06 6.95
N ASN A 479 -30.34 -33.89 5.99
CA ASN A 479 -30.47 -32.62 5.26
C ASN A 479 -31.13 -31.51 6.10
N SER A 480 -32.23 -31.78 6.81
CA SER A 480 -32.86 -30.79 7.71
C SER A 480 -32.01 -30.54 8.96
N PHE A 481 -31.32 -31.58 9.44
CA PHE A 481 -30.34 -31.47 10.51
C PHE A 481 -29.10 -30.65 10.07
N LEU A 482 -28.62 -30.85 8.84
CA LEU A 482 -27.50 -30.11 8.25
C LEU A 482 -27.84 -28.63 8.08
N SER A 483 -29.07 -28.28 7.69
CA SER A 483 -29.48 -26.88 7.57
C SER A 483 -29.51 -26.20 8.94
N GLN A 484 -30.00 -26.89 9.98
CA GLN A 484 -29.94 -26.40 11.37
C GLN A 484 -28.51 -26.29 11.90
N VAL A 485 -27.64 -27.25 11.58
CA VAL A 485 -26.20 -27.19 11.90
C VAL A 485 -25.53 -26.02 11.17
N ALA A 486 -25.85 -25.79 9.90
CA ALA A 486 -25.31 -24.70 9.11
C ALA A 486 -25.76 -23.33 9.66
N HIS A 487 -27.03 -23.19 10.04
CA HIS A 487 -27.54 -22.00 10.72
C HIS A 487 -26.88 -21.76 12.07
N ALA A 488 -26.71 -22.79 12.90
CA ALA A 488 -25.99 -22.69 14.17
C ALA A 488 -24.52 -22.29 13.96
N GLN A 489 -23.85 -22.82 12.92
CA GLN A 489 -22.48 -22.45 12.56
C GLN A 489 -22.37 -21.01 12.06
N LEU A 490 -23.35 -20.52 11.28
CA LEU A 490 -23.43 -19.11 10.87
C LEU A 490 -23.56 -18.21 12.09
N ASP A 491 -24.41 -18.57 13.05
CA ASP A 491 -24.66 -17.78 14.26
C ASP A 491 -23.39 -17.68 15.15
N VAL A 492 -22.65 -18.79 15.28
CA VAL A 492 -21.33 -18.79 15.93
C VAL A 492 -20.31 -17.95 15.14
N THR A 493 -20.36 -17.99 13.80
CA THR A 493 -19.47 -17.19 12.95
C THR A 493 -19.73 -15.68 13.10
N VAL A 494 -20.99 -15.27 13.24
CA VAL A 494 -21.37 -13.89 13.57
C VAL A 494 -20.78 -13.47 14.92
N TYR A 495 -20.93 -14.31 15.96
CA TYR A 495 -20.34 -14.05 17.27
C TYR A 495 -18.81 -13.95 17.23
N LYS A 496 -18.13 -14.87 16.54
CA LYS A 496 -16.67 -14.84 16.34
C LYS A 496 -16.22 -13.53 15.67
N ARG A 497 -17.00 -12.99 14.72
CA ARG A 497 -16.72 -11.69 14.11
C ARG A 497 -16.84 -10.53 15.08
N GLU A 498 -17.82 -10.55 15.98
CA GLU A 498 -17.96 -9.48 16.99
C GLU A 498 -16.76 -9.45 17.93
N ILE A 499 -16.28 -10.61 18.38
CA ILE A 499 -15.05 -10.73 19.17
C ILE A 499 -13.86 -10.21 18.36
N LEU A 500 -13.69 -10.71 17.12
CA LEU A 500 -12.54 -10.38 16.30
C LEU A 500 -12.50 -8.88 15.93
N SER A 501 -13.67 -8.26 15.73
CA SER A 501 -13.83 -6.81 15.56
C SER A 501 -13.47 -6.03 16.82
N THR A 502 -13.82 -6.54 18.00
CA THR A 502 -13.43 -5.93 19.29
C THR A 502 -11.92 -6.03 19.51
N LEU A 503 -11.33 -7.21 19.31
CA LEU A 503 -9.88 -7.44 19.42
C LEU A 503 -9.09 -6.58 18.43
N TYR A 504 -9.58 -6.43 17.20
CA TYR A 504 -9.00 -5.54 16.19
C TYR A 504 -8.97 -4.10 16.70
N ARG A 505 -10.10 -3.59 17.23
CA ARG A 505 -10.22 -2.21 17.73
C ARG A 505 -9.33 -1.95 18.94
N GLU A 506 -9.18 -2.94 19.81
CA GLU A 506 -8.32 -2.88 20.99
C GLU A 506 -6.83 -2.96 20.65
N GLY A 507 -6.46 -3.46 19.47
CA GLY A 507 -5.07 -3.59 19.03
C GLY A 507 -4.25 -4.57 19.87
N LYS A 508 -4.91 -5.57 20.50
CA LYS A 508 -4.25 -6.59 21.35
C LYS A 508 -3.50 -7.65 20.54
N PHE A 509 -3.88 -7.83 19.28
CA PHE A 509 -3.27 -8.80 18.36
C PHE A 509 -2.86 -8.10 17.06
N PRO A 510 -1.81 -8.59 16.36
CA PRO A 510 -1.42 -8.07 15.06
C PRO A 510 -2.58 -8.10 14.06
N ALA A 511 -2.83 -6.99 13.36
CA ALA A 511 -3.99 -6.86 12.49
C ALA A 511 -4.02 -7.86 11.33
N ASP A 512 -2.88 -8.25 10.80
CA ASP A 512 -2.82 -9.21 9.70
C ASP A 512 -3.32 -10.61 10.10
N GLN A 513 -3.08 -11.05 11.35
CA GLN A 513 -3.62 -12.31 11.88
C GLN A 513 -5.13 -12.23 12.04
N VAL A 514 -5.61 -11.08 12.54
CA VAL A 514 -7.04 -10.76 12.63
C VAL A 514 -7.69 -10.80 11.24
N LEU A 515 -7.12 -10.09 10.25
CA LEU A 515 -7.60 -10.05 8.87
C LEU A 515 -7.49 -11.40 8.14
N LYS A 516 -6.50 -12.24 8.48
CA LYS A 516 -6.36 -13.60 7.96
C LYS A 516 -7.49 -14.50 8.48
N LEU A 517 -7.75 -14.47 9.78
CA LEU A 517 -8.87 -15.19 10.39
C LEU A 517 -10.22 -14.67 9.87
N GLU A 518 -10.33 -13.36 9.62
CA GLU A 518 -11.51 -12.77 8.99
C GLU A 518 -11.76 -13.35 7.60
N ARG A 519 -10.72 -13.45 6.76
CA ARG A 519 -10.80 -14.10 5.45
C ARG A 519 -11.17 -15.58 5.54
N GLU A 520 -10.58 -16.33 6.48
CA GLU A 520 -10.96 -17.73 6.71
C GLU A 520 -12.43 -17.86 7.10
N MET A 521 -12.94 -16.96 7.95
CA MET A 521 -14.36 -16.92 8.30
C MET A 521 -15.26 -16.55 7.10
N ASP A 522 -14.78 -15.70 6.19
CA ASP A 522 -15.52 -15.37 4.96
C ASP A 522 -15.65 -16.58 4.03
N PHE A 523 -14.60 -17.41 3.93
CA PHE A 523 -14.67 -18.67 3.18
C PHE A 523 -15.60 -19.69 3.85
N ASP A 524 -15.52 -19.83 5.18
CA ASP A 524 -16.44 -20.70 5.94
C ASP A 524 -17.90 -20.26 5.75
N GLU A 525 -18.19 -18.95 5.87
CA GLU A 525 -19.54 -18.40 5.69
C GLU A 525 -20.04 -18.58 4.25
N SER A 526 -19.18 -18.37 3.25
CA SER A 526 -19.50 -18.63 1.85
C SER A 526 -19.86 -20.11 1.61
N ARG A 527 -19.11 -21.04 2.22
CA ARG A 527 -19.39 -22.47 2.12
C ARG A 527 -20.74 -22.81 2.76
N LEU A 528 -21.02 -22.26 3.94
CA LEU A 528 -22.28 -22.50 4.65
C LEU A 528 -23.49 -21.95 3.90
N HIS A 529 -23.39 -20.75 3.35
CA HIS A 529 -24.44 -20.21 2.48
C HIS A 529 -24.64 -21.03 1.21
N SER A 530 -23.57 -21.51 0.59
CA SER A 530 -23.67 -22.38 -0.59
C SER A 530 -24.35 -23.73 -0.27
N GLN A 531 -24.10 -24.27 0.92
CA GLN A 531 -24.77 -25.50 1.39
C GLN A 531 -26.26 -25.28 1.61
N LEU A 532 -26.64 -24.16 2.24
CA LEU A 532 -28.03 -23.80 2.45
C LEU A 532 -28.77 -23.54 1.12
N SER A 533 -28.17 -22.79 0.19
CA SER A 533 -28.78 -22.50 -1.12
C SER A 533 -28.89 -23.71 -2.04
N GLY A 534 -27.99 -24.69 -1.91
CA GLY A 534 -28.04 -25.93 -2.67
C GLY A 534 -29.18 -26.85 -2.21
N GLN A 535 -29.50 -26.82 -0.92
CA GLN A 535 -30.60 -27.60 -0.35
C GLN A 535 -31.97 -27.00 -0.67
N GLU A 536 -32.10 -25.66 -0.68
CA GLU A 536 -33.34 -24.98 -1.10
C GLU A 536 -33.74 -25.30 -2.56
N MET A 537 -32.78 -25.64 -3.43
CA MET A 537 -33.04 -26.08 -4.81
C MET A 537 -33.33 -27.59 -4.95
N GLU A 538 -33.02 -28.41 -3.94
CA GLU A 538 -33.34 -29.85 -3.91
C GLU A 538 -34.72 -30.13 -3.27
N GLU A 539 -35.27 -29.16 -2.52
CA GLU A 539 -36.61 -29.24 -1.91
C GLU A 539 -37.75 -28.68 -2.81
N GLU A 540 -37.42 -27.98 -3.90
CA GLU A 540 -38.34 -27.64 -5.02
C GLU A 540 -38.35 -28.73 -6.10
#